data_AF-A0A6P0JR90-F1
#
_entry.id   AF-A0A6P0JR90-F1
#
_cell.length_a   1.000
_cell.length_b   1.000
_cell.length_c   1.000
_cell.angle_alpha   90.00
_cell.angle_beta   90.00
_cell.angle_gamma   90.00
#
_symmetry.space_group_name_H-M   'P 1'
#
loop_
_entity.id
_entity.type
_entity.pdbx_description
1 polymer ?
#
loop_
_entity_poly.entity_id
_entity_poly.type
_entity_poly.pdbx_seq_one_letter_code
_entity_poly.pdbx_strand_id
1 'polypeptide(L)'
;MNSLITLTQQLERPTVLNPNAIGTTGKLVVLTGPSGVGKGTLVKALLQRRPDLYLSVSATTRPPRDGEQHGRDYYFLSRGEFQALIQEGELLEWAEYAGNYYGTPRQRVKEQIDEGKTVLLEIELVGARFIKESFPEAYSIFILPPSVDELERRLRDRGTDSEEVIEKRLQRAKTELSAIAEFDAQVVNDDLEQALAQLEQEIFG
;
A
#
# COMPACT_ATOMS: atom_id res chain seq x y z
N MET A 1 26.07 -6.78 30.57
CA MET A 1 25.07 -5.76 30.19
C MET A 1 24.62 -6.08 28.77
N ASN A 2 23.82 -7.13 28.64
CA ASN A 2 23.25 -7.58 27.37
C ASN A 2 21.84 -7.02 27.22
N SER A 3 21.34 -7.12 25.99
CA SER A 3 19.95 -6.98 25.53
C SER A 3 19.37 -5.57 25.44
N LEU A 4 19.89 -4.80 24.49
CA LEU A 4 19.08 -3.95 23.62
C LEU A 4 19.45 -4.25 22.15
N ILE A 5 19.33 -5.51 21.76
CA ILE A 5 19.16 -5.88 20.36
C ILE A 5 17.66 -5.73 20.12
N THR A 6 17.29 -4.66 19.44
CA THR A 6 15.91 -4.38 19.04
C THR A 6 15.37 -5.59 18.24
N LEU A 7 14.23 -6.13 18.64
CA LEU A 7 13.53 -7.27 18.01
C LEU A 7 13.26 -7.10 16.49
N THR A 8 13.51 -5.93 15.93
CA THR A 8 13.51 -5.65 14.48
C THR A 8 14.64 -6.33 13.70
N GLN A 9 15.65 -6.92 14.35
CA GLN A 9 16.71 -7.68 13.68
C GLN A 9 16.48 -9.20 13.60
N GLN A 10 15.35 -9.73 14.10
CA GLN A 10 15.09 -11.19 14.11
C GLN A 10 14.00 -11.67 13.14
N LEU A 11 13.35 -10.78 12.41
CA LEU A 11 12.56 -11.16 11.24
C LEU A 11 13.39 -10.75 10.02
N GLU A 12 14.00 -11.75 9.38
CA GLU A 12 14.74 -11.58 8.14
C GLU A 12 13.89 -10.80 7.14
N ARG A 13 14.55 -9.99 6.29
CA ARG A 13 13.90 -9.38 5.11
C ARG A 13 13.06 -10.46 4.43
N PRO A 14 11.84 -10.14 3.93
CA PRO A 14 11.01 -11.16 3.31
C PRO A 14 11.86 -11.90 2.28
N THR A 15 11.87 -13.23 2.37
CA THR A 15 12.46 -14.07 1.34
C THR A 15 11.92 -13.55 0.01
N VAL A 16 12.81 -13.21 -0.92
CA VAL A 16 12.44 -12.75 -2.26
C VAL A 16 11.41 -13.72 -2.78
N LEU A 17 10.16 -13.26 -2.91
CA LEU A 17 9.11 -14.11 -3.43
C LEU A 17 9.42 -14.35 -4.89
N ASN A 18 9.18 -15.58 -5.33
CA ASN A 18 9.49 -16.00 -6.69
C ASN A 18 8.73 -15.10 -7.69
N PRO A 19 9.43 -14.26 -8.47
CA PRO A 19 8.83 -13.36 -9.47
C PRO A 19 7.96 -14.10 -10.50
N ASN A 20 8.25 -15.38 -10.71
CA ASN A 20 7.54 -16.24 -11.67
C ASN A 20 6.19 -16.75 -11.14
N ALA A 21 5.74 -16.30 -9.96
CA ALA A 21 4.50 -16.77 -9.34
C ALA A 21 3.23 -16.05 -9.84
N ILE A 22 3.36 -15.00 -10.65
CA ILE A 22 2.25 -14.22 -11.21
C ILE A 22 2.36 -14.22 -12.74
N GLY A 23 1.24 -14.41 -13.46
CA GLY A 23 1.21 -14.27 -14.91
C GLY A 23 1.42 -12.82 -15.36
N THR A 24 1.53 -12.61 -16.67
CA THR A 24 1.72 -11.27 -17.29
C THR A 24 0.57 -10.88 -18.23
N THR A 25 -0.54 -11.63 -18.18
CA THR A 25 -1.71 -11.40 -19.04
C THR A 25 -2.45 -10.12 -18.68
N GLY A 26 -2.57 -9.84 -17.38
CA GLY A 26 -3.11 -8.60 -16.82
C GLY A 26 -2.02 -7.63 -16.39
N LYS A 27 -2.41 -6.52 -15.77
CA LYS A 27 -1.50 -5.49 -15.25
C LYS A 27 -1.53 -5.44 -13.73
N LEU A 28 -0.37 -5.35 -13.11
CA LEU A 28 -0.25 -5.04 -11.68
C LEU A 28 0.11 -3.56 -11.51
N VAL A 29 -0.75 -2.81 -10.84
CA VAL A 29 -0.55 -1.40 -10.53
C VAL A 29 -0.40 -1.23 -9.03
N VAL A 30 0.63 -0.50 -8.61
CA VAL A 30 0.89 -0.19 -7.20
C VAL A 30 0.70 1.30 -6.99
N LEU A 31 -0.19 1.67 -6.08
CA LEU A 31 -0.41 3.04 -5.66
C LEU A 31 0.11 3.22 -4.23
N THR A 32 1.08 4.11 -4.06
CA THR A 32 1.65 4.45 -2.76
C THR A 32 1.76 5.96 -2.57
N GLY A 33 2.19 6.40 -1.41
CA GLY A 33 2.32 7.81 -1.08
C GLY A 33 2.15 8.06 0.42
N PRO A 34 2.45 9.27 0.91
CA PRO A 34 2.50 9.53 2.34
C PRO A 34 1.17 9.30 3.05
N SER A 35 1.22 8.92 4.31
CA SER A 35 0.01 8.85 5.13
C SER A 35 -0.69 10.22 5.17
N GLY A 36 -2.00 10.24 4.93
CA GLY A 36 -2.79 11.49 4.90
C GLY A 36 -2.92 12.13 3.52
N VAL A 37 -2.21 11.64 2.49
CA VAL A 37 -2.26 12.23 1.14
C VAL A 37 -3.61 12.04 0.43
N GLY A 38 -4.44 11.09 0.88
CA GLY A 38 -5.79 10.87 0.34
C GLY A 38 -5.95 9.65 -0.58
N LYS A 39 -5.02 8.68 -0.54
CA LYS A 39 -5.03 7.44 -1.34
C LYS A 39 -6.40 6.75 -1.35
N GLY A 40 -6.93 6.36 -0.19
CA GLY A 40 -8.24 5.69 -0.12
C GLY A 40 -9.41 6.47 -0.72
N THR A 41 -9.39 7.82 -0.68
CA THR A 41 -10.41 8.64 -1.36
C THR A 41 -10.28 8.53 -2.88
N LEU A 42 -9.05 8.64 -3.40
CA LEU A 42 -8.76 8.47 -4.83
C LEU A 42 -9.13 7.06 -5.29
N VAL A 43 -8.69 6.02 -4.58
CA VAL A 43 -8.96 4.61 -4.91
C VAL A 43 -10.47 4.35 -4.96
N LYS A 44 -11.21 4.80 -3.94
CA LYS A 44 -12.67 4.64 -3.92
C LYS A 44 -13.35 5.29 -5.12
N ALA A 45 -12.95 6.52 -5.47
CA ALA A 45 -13.53 7.22 -6.61
C ALA A 45 -13.10 6.59 -7.95
N LEU A 46 -11.86 6.12 -8.05
CA LEU A 46 -11.34 5.44 -9.24
C LEU A 46 -12.10 4.13 -9.50
N LEU A 47 -12.36 3.32 -8.47
CA LEU A 47 -13.14 2.08 -8.59
C LEU A 47 -14.59 2.31 -9.05
N GLN A 48 -15.17 3.48 -8.73
CA GLN A 48 -16.50 3.85 -9.22
C GLN A 48 -16.51 4.16 -10.72
N ARG A 49 -15.41 4.74 -11.24
CA ARG A 49 -15.25 5.06 -12.67
C ARG A 49 -14.81 3.87 -13.50
N ARG A 50 -13.98 3.01 -12.90
CA ARG A 50 -13.31 1.88 -13.53
C ARG A 50 -13.69 0.59 -12.83
N PRO A 51 -14.92 0.08 -13.06
CA PRO A 51 -15.38 -1.19 -12.48
C PRO A 51 -14.60 -2.41 -13.04
N ASP A 52 -13.78 -2.20 -14.07
CA ASP A 52 -12.82 -3.16 -14.61
C ASP A 52 -11.53 -3.29 -13.76
N LEU A 53 -11.28 -2.37 -12.82
CA LEU A 53 -10.22 -2.50 -11.83
C LEU A 53 -10.58 -3.52 -10.74
N TYR A 54 -9.61 -4.35 -10.41
CA TYR A 54 -9.66 -5.19 -9.22
C TYR A 54 -8.80 -4.57 -8.12
N LEU A 55 -9.41 -4.04 -7.06
CA LEU A 55 -8.67 -3.66 -5.85
C LEU A 55 -8.34 -4.90 -5.03
N SER A 56 -7.05 -5.12 -4.76
CA SER A 56 -6.63 -6.18 -3.84
C SER A 56 -6.94 -5.80 -2.39
N VAL A 57 -7.56 -6.72 -1.66
CA VAL A 57 -7.85 -6.57 -0.23
C VAL A 57 -6.65 -7.10 0.57
N SER A 58 -5.92 -6.22 1.25
CA SER A 58 -4.79 -6.61 2.09
C SER A 58 -5.22 -7.38 3.34
N ALA A 59 -4.36 -8.24 3.86
CA ALA A 59 -4.46 -8.80 5.20
C ALA A 59 -3.83 -7.87 6.22
N THR A 60 -4.35 -7.85 7.45
CA THR A 60 -3.74 -7.12 8.57
C THR A 60 -3.99 -7.79 9.91
N THR A 61 -3.07 -7.57 10.87
CA THR A 61 -3.28 -7.96 12.28
C THR A 61 -3.86 -6.86 13.15
N ARG A 62 -4.09 -5.67 12.59
CA ARG A 62 -4.78 -4.58 13.29
C ARG A 62 -6.24 -4.98 13.52
N PRO A 63 -6.86 -4.65 14.66
CA PRO A 63 -8.31 -4.79 14.80
C PRO A 63 -9.07 -3.89 13.80
N PRO A 64 -10.26 -4.30 13.32
CA PRO A 64 -11.11 -3.46 12.51
C PRO A 64 -11.50 -2.18 13.26
N ARG A 65 -11.55 -1.05 12.54
CA ARG A 65 -12.16 0.20 13.01
C ARG A 65 -13.67 0.13 12.79
N ASP A 66 -14.39 1.04 13.45
CA ASP A 66 -15.84 1.19 13.27
C ASP A 66 -16.20 1.34 11.78
N GLY A 67 -17.04 0.42 11.30
CA GLY A 67 -17.52 0.38 9.92
C GLY A 67 -16.66 -0.44 8.94
N GLU A 68 -15.43 -0.83 9.31
CA GLU A 68 -14.61 -1.74 8.47
C GLU A 68 -15.16 -3.18 8.53
N GLN A 69 -15.13 -3.87 7.39
CA GLN A 69 -15.66 -5.21 7.21
C GLN A 69 -14.58 -6.18 6.72
N HIS A 70 -14.52 -7.36 7.36
CA HIS A 70 -13.59 -8.42 6.97
C HIS A 70 -13.85 -8.88 5.53
N GLY A 71 -12.79 -9.01 4.73
CA GLY A 71 -12.84 -9.43 3.33
C GLY A 71 -13.30 -8.34 2.35
N ARG A 72 -13.63 -7.15 2.86
CA ARG A 72 -13.93 -5.97 2.05
C ARG A 72 -12.88 -4.89 2.21
N ASP A 73 -12.63 -4.46 3.44
CA ASP A 73 -11.65 -3.39 3.74
C ASP A 73 -10.27 -4.02 3.99
N TYR A 74 -10.23 -5.06 4.81
CA TYR A 74 -9.06 -5.91 5.04
C TYR A 74 -9.48 -7.34 5.35
N TYR A 75 -8.58 -8.30 5.17
CA TYR A 75 -8.64 -9.56 5.91
C TYR A 75 -8.03 -9.33 7.29
N PHE A 76 -8.90 -9.13 8.29
CA PHE A 76 -8.47 -9.01 9.69
C PHE A 76 -8.13 -10.38 10.24
N LEU A 77 -6.85 -10.59 10.55
CA LEU A 77 -6.27 -11.86 11.02
C LEU A 77 -5.63 -11.69 12.40
N SER A 78 -5.53 -12.77 13.14
CA SER A 78 -4.62 -12.83 14.28
C SER A 78 -3.16 -12.83 13.81
N ARG A 79 -2.24 -12.48 14.71
CA ARG A 79 -0.79 -12.58 14.42
C ARG A 79 -0.36 -13.99 14.03
N GLY A 80 -0.93 -15.03 14.64
CA GLY A 80 -0.63 -16.42 14.32
C GLY A 80 -1.07 -16.82 12.91
N GLU A 81 -2.30 -16.44 12.51
CA GLU A 81 -2.79 -16.66 11.14
C GLU A 81 -1.95 -15.92 10.10
N PHE A 82 -1.57 -14.67 10.37
CA PHE A 82 -0.71 -13.90 9.47
C PHE A 82 0.68 -14.55 9.32
N GLN A 83 1.26 -15.02 10.42
CA GLN A 83 2.55 -15.72 10.40
C GLN A 83 2.50 -17.04 9.62
N ALA A 84 1.38 -17.76 9.67
CA ALA A 84 1.18 -18.95 8.83
C ALA A 84 1.22 -18.58 7.34
N LEU A 85 0.54 -17.50 6.93
CA LEU A 85 0.60 -17.03 5.53
C LEU A 85 2.02 -16.67 5.07
N ILE A 86 2.84 -16.10 5.96
CA ILE A 86 4.26 -15.83 5.67
C ILE A 86 5.01 -17.14 5.44
N GLN A 87 4.86 -18.12 6.35
CA GLN A 87 5.56 -19.41 6.28
C GLN A 87 5.16 -20.23 5.04
N GLU A 88 3.91 -20.11 4.61
CA GLU A 88 3.35 -20.81 3.45
C GLU A 88 3.65 -20.10 2.12
N GLY A 89 4.20 -18.88 2.14
CA GLY A 89 4.49 -18.10 0.93
C GLY A 89 3.22 -17.57 0.24
N GLU A 90 2.18 -17.26 1.01
CA GLU A 90 0.86 -16.86 0.53
C GLU A 90 0.64 -15.33 0.46
N LEU A 91 1.68 -14.55 0.72
CA LEU A 91 1.68 -13.08 0.58
C LEU A 91 2.63 -12.67 -0.53
N LEU A 92 2.31 -11.61 -1.29
CA LEU A 92 3.19 -10.96 -2.29
C LEU A 92 4.15 -9.94 -1.69
N GLU A 93 3.78 -9.39 -0.56
CA GLU A 93 4.59 -8.49 0.23
C GLU A 93 3.99 -8.48 1.63
N TRP A 94 4.81 -8.15 2.61
CA TRP A 94 4.30 -7.81 3.92
C TRP A 94 5.28 -6.88 4.64
N ALA A 95 4.74 -6.10 5.57
CA ALA A 95 5.51 -5.23 6.43
C ALA A 95 4.84 -5.10 7.80
N GLU A 96 5.63 -4.77 8.82
CA GLU A 96 5.11 -4.33 10.11
C GLU A 96 5.02 -2.80 10.15
N TYR A 97 3.82 -2.29 10.43
CA TYR A 97 3.53 -0.88 10.57
C TYR A 97 2.84 -0.62 11.91
N ALA A 98 3.43 0.24 12.74
CA ALA A 98 2.91 0.61 14.05
C ALA A 98 2.50 -0.61 14.91
N GLY A 99 3.33 -1.66 14.90
CA GLY A 99 3.09 -2.88 15.67
C GLY A 99 1.99 -3.79 15.11
N ASN A 100 1.61 -3.64 13.84
CA ASN A 100 0.67 -4.54 13.16
C ASN A 100 1.25 -4.98 11.81
N TYR A 101 1.04 -6.24 11.44
CA TYR A 101 1.40 -6.70 10.10
C TYR A 101 0.36 -6.27 9.08
N TYR A 102 0.83 -6.00 7.87
CA TYR A 102 0.05 -5.76 6.67
C TYR A 102 0.69 -6.55 5.54
N GLY A 103 -0.11 -7.12 4.64
CA GLY A 103 0.42 -7.82 3.48
C GLY A 103 -0.63 -8.11 2.43
N THR A 104 -0.18 -8.39 1.23
CA THR A 104 -1.05 -8.59 0.07
C THR A 104 -1.22 -10.09 -0.24
N PRO A 105 -2.44 -10.68 -0.09
CA PRO A 105 -2.67 -12.08 -0.40
C PRO A 105 -2.35 -12.44 -1.85
N ARG A 106 -1.48 -13.42 -2.06
CA ARG A 106 -0.91 -13.77 -3.37
C ARG A 106 -1.91 -14.38 -4.33
N GLN A 107 -2.66 -15.37 -3.87
CA GLN A 107 -3.52 -16.17 -4.73
C GLN A 107 -4.53 -15.32 -5.51
N ARG A 108 -5.21 -14.38 -4.83
CA ARG A 108 -6.23 -13.55 -5.45
C ARG A 108 -5.65 -12.60 -6.49
N VAL A 109 -4.51 -11.97 -6.20
CA VAL A 109 -3.82 -11.11 -7.17
C VAL A 109 -3.43 -11.90 -8.41
N LYS A 110 -2.86 -13.10 -8.22
CA LYS A 110 -2.48 -14.00 -9.31
C LYS A 110 -3.67 -14.36 -10.19
N GLU A 111 -4.77 -14.83 -9.59
CA GLU A 111 -5.98 -15.22 -10.32
C GLU A 111 -6.52 -14.08 -11.20
N GLN A 112 -6.57 -12.86 -10.66
CA GLN A 112 -7.10 -11.71 -11.40
C GLN A 112 -6.16 -11.25 -12.52
N ILE A 113 -4.84 -11.34 -12.32
CA ILE A 113 -3.87 -11.06 -13.38
C ILE A 113 -3.93 -12.13 -14.48
N ASP A 114 -4.06 -13.41 -14.12
CA ASP A 114 -4.19 -14.50 -15.10
C ASP A 114 -5.48 -14.38 -15.93
N GLU A 115 -6.55 -13.83 -15.35
CA GLU A 115 -7.79 -13.45 -16.03
C GLU A 115 -7.65 -12.22 -16.95
N GLY A 116 -6.47 -11.60 -17.02
CA GLY A 116 -6.20 -10.42 -17.86
C GLY A 116 -6.68 -9.10 -17.26
N LYS A 117 -7.00 -9.04 -15.97
CA LYS A 117 -7.48 -7.80 -15.33
C LYS A 117 -6.34 -6.90 -14.89
N THR A 118 -6.67 -5.63 -14.69
CA THR A 118 -5.80 -4.67 -14.00
C THR A 118 -6.04 -4.77 -12.50
N VAL A 119 -5.04 -5.24 -11.75
CA VAL A 119 -5.05 -5.33 -10.29
C VAL A 119 -4.38 -4.10 -9.69
N LEU A 120 -5.08 -3.43 -8.78
CA LEU A 120 -4.59 -2.27 -8.04
C LEU A 120 -4.23 -2.68 -6.61
N LEU A 121 -3.01 -2.35 -6.18
CA LEU A 121 -2.55 -2.46 -4.79
C LEU A 121 -2.45 -1.05 -4.19
N GLU A 122 -3.22 -0.77 -3.13
CA GLU A 122 -3.04 0.42 -2.29
C GLU A 122 -2.17 0.05 -1.07
N ILE A 123 -0.87 0.31 -1.14
CA ILE A 123 0.10 -0.13 -0.10
C ILE A 123 1.09 0.97 0.28
N GLU A 124 1.81 0.76 1.37
CA GLU A 124 2.82 1.69 1.89
C GLU A 124 4.17 1.52 1.17
N LEU A 125 5.05 2.53 1.27
CA LEU A 125 6.30 2.63 0.51
C LEU A 125 7.18 1.37 0.59
N VAL A 126 7.27 0.76 1.78
CA VAL A 126 8.07 -0.47 1.97
C VAL A 126 7.53 -1.63 1.13
N GLY A 127 6.21 -1.84 1.14
CA GLY A 127 5.56 -2.86 0.33
C GLY A 127 5.70 -2.55 -1.16
N ALA A 128 5.55 -1.27 -1.56
CA ALA A 128 5.70 -0.87 -2.95
C ALA A 128 7.09 -1.14 -3.53
N ARG A 129 8.16 -0.85 -2.76
CA ARG A 129 9.54 -1.21 -3.13
C ARG A 129 9.71 -2.71 -3.28
N PHE A 130 9.15 -3.49 -2.35
CA PHE A 130 9.22 -4.94 -2.41
C PHE A 130 8.51 -5.49 -3.66
N ILE A 131 7.34 -4.97 -4.00
CA ILE A 131 6.64 -5.34 -5.25
C ILE A 131 7.49 -4.96 -6.46
N LYS A 132 8.12 -3.78 -6.50
CA LYS A 132 8.97 -3.39 -7.64
C LYS A 132 10.22 -4.27 -7.77
N GLU A 133 10.81 -4.71 -6.65
CA GLU A 133 11.94 -5.66 -6.66
C GLU A 133 11.53 -7.07 -7.11
N SER A 134 10.38 -7.56 -6.65
CA SER A 134 9.90 -8.94 -6.93
C SER A 134 9.08 -9.07 -8.22
N PHE A 135 8.47 -7.99 -8.70
CA PHE A 135 7.69 -7.91 -9.92
C PHE A 135 8.03 -6.59 -10.65
N PRO A 136 9.19 -6.51 -11.34
CA PRO A 136 9.67 -5.26 -11.97
C PRO A 136 8.72 -4.67 -13.02
N GLU A 137 7.90 -5.52 -13.63
CA GLU A 137 6.84 -5.16 -14.60
C GLU A 137 5.65 -4.44 -13.94
N ALA A 138 5.57 -4.39 -12.60
CA ALA A 138 4.53 -3.63 -11.90
C ALA A 138 4.67 -2.14 -12.23
N TYR A 139 3.55 -1.52 -12.57
CA TYR A 139 3.48 -0.09 -12.79
C TYR A 139 3.18 0.61 -11.47
N SER A 140 4.11 1.44 -11.01
CA SER A 140 4.11 2.01 -9.67
C SER A 140 3.89 3.52 -9.73
N ILE A 141 2.89 4.01 -8.98
CA ILE A 141 2.45 5.39 -8.96
C ILE A 141 2.57 5.94 -7.54
N PHE A 142 3.29 7.07 -7.40
CA PHE A 142 3.40 7.77 -6.13
C PHE A 142 2.43 8.96 -6.08
N ILE A 143 1.58 8.98 -5.06
CA ILE A 143 0.65 10.07 -4.81
C ILE A 143 1.31 11.12 -3.93
N LEU A 144 1.37 12.34 -4.46
CA LEU A 144 1.96 13.51 -3.83
C LEU A 144 0.87 14.39 -3.21
N PRO A 145 1.11 14.99 -2.03
CA PRO A 145 0.32 16.14 -1.60
C PRO A 145 0.69 17.36 -2.45
N PRO A 146 -0.18 18.38 -2.57
CA PRO A 146 0.18 19.63 -3.25
C PRO A 146 1.30 20.38 -2.51
N SER A 147 1.39 20.21 -1.20
CA SER A 147 2.48 20.71 -0.36
C SER A 147 2.59 19.91 0.94
N VAL A 148 3.74 20.03 1.62
CA VAL A 148 3.91 19.46 2.97
C VAL A 148 2.95 20.12 3.97
N ASP A 149 2.71 21.42 3.83
CA ASP A 149 1.79 22.17 4.70
C ASP A 149 0.34 21.68 4.56
N GLU A 150 -0.09 21.35 3.34
CA GLU A 150 -1.42 20.78 3.11
C GLU A 150 -1.52 19.35 3.68
N LEU A 151 -0.45 18.56 3.58
CA LEU A 151 -0.40 17.25 4.22
C LEU A 151 -0.54 17.36 5.74
N GLU A 152 0.17 18.31 6.36
CA GLU A 152 0.06 18.62 7.79
C GLU A 152 -1.35 19.05 8.17
N ARG A 153 -1.94 19.98 7.42
CA ARG A 153 -3.32 20.42 7.63
C ARG A 153 -4.29 19.24 7.64
N ARG A 154 -4.20 18.35 6.64
CA ARG A 154 -5.05 17.14 6.54
C ARG A 154 -4.85 16.16 7.70
N LEU A 155 -3.62 16.01 8.21
CA LEU A 155 -3.35 15.16 9.38
C LEU A 155 -3.97 15.74 10.65
N ARG A 156 -3.88 17.05 10.84
CA ARG A 156 -4.46 17.77 11.98
C ARG A 156 -5.99 17.77 11.95
N ASP A 157 -6.59 18.03 10.78
CA ASP A 157 -8.05 18.07 10.58
C ASP A 157 -8.74 16.75 10.91
N ARG A 158 -8.05 15.62 10.80
CA ARG A 158 -8.60 14.31 11.20
C ARG A 158 -8.89 14.23 12.69
N GLY A 159 -8.22 15.02 13.53
CA GLY A 159 -8.51 15.19 14.96
C GLY A 159 -8.36 13.92 15.83
N THR A 160 -7.83 12.82 15.28
CA THR A 160 -7.72 11.53 15.96
C THR A 160 -6.34 11.24 16.52
N ASP A 161 -5.34 12.03 16.13
CA ASP A 161 -3.94 11.83 16.49
C ASP A 161 -3.47 12.94 17.44
N SER A 162 -2.64 12.58 18.42
CA SER A 162 -1.94 13.57 19.25
C SER A 162 -0.86 14.32 18.46
N GLU A 163 -0.45 15.50 18.94
CA GLU A 163 0.64 16.28 18.35
C GLU A 163 1.93 15.46 18.14
N GLU A 164 2.29 14.61 19.10
CA GLU A 164 3.47 13.74 18.98
C GLU A 164 3.33 12.72 17.84
N VAL A 165 2.12 12.20 17.62
CA VAL A 165 1.84 11.26 16.52
C VAL A 165 1.86 12.00 15.18
N ILE A 166 1.32 13.21 15.11
CA ILE A 166 1.31 14.05 13.91
C ILE A 166 2.75 14.36 13.48
N GLU A 167 3.60 14.82 14.39
CA GLU A 167 5.00 15.13 14.09
C GLU A 167 5.75 13.88 13.58
N LYS A 168 5.55 12.71 14.21
CA LYS A 168 6.14 11.45 13.73
C LYS A 168 5.68 11.10 12.31
N ARG A 169 4.42 11.32 11.98
CA ARG A 169 3.89 11.10 10.62
C ARG A 169 4.46 12.09 9.61
N LEU A 170 4.64 13.36 9.98
CA LEU A 170 5.24 14.37 9.09
C LEU A 170 6.71 14.09 8.80
N GLN A 171 7.50 13.72 9.83
CA GLN A 171 8.90 13.35 9.63
C GLN A 171 9.02 12.14 8.69
N ARG A 172 8.14 11.15 8.87
CA ARG A 172 8.07 10.00 7.98
C ARG A 172 7.66 10.39 6.56
N ALA A 173 6.67 11.27 6.40
CA ALA A 173 6.23 11.74 5.09
C ALA A 173 7.39 12.41 4.32
N LYS A 174 8.27 13.16 5.00
CA LYS A 174 9.49 13.71 4.38
C LYS A 174 10.41 12.62 3.85
N THR A 175 10.61 11.54 4.61
CA THR A 175 11.37 10.37 4.14
C THR A 175 10.69 9.71 2.96
N GLU A 176 9.37 9.54 2.98
CA GLU A 176 8.61 8.93 1.88
C GLU A 176 8.68 9.79 0.61
N LEU A 177 8.59 11.12 0.73
CA LEU A 177 8.72 12.07 -0.37
C LEU A 177 10.12 12.08 -1.00
N SER A 178 11.16 11.63 -0.29
CA SER A 178 12.50 11.47 -0.89
C SER A 178 12.60 10.28 -1.85
N ALA A 179 11.63 9.36 -1.81
CA ALA A 179 11.60 8.15 -2.63
C ALA A 179 10.83 8.32 -3.96
N ILE A 180 10.33 9.52 -4.28
CA ILE A 180 9.43 9.76 -5.42
C ILE A 180 10.03 9.38 -6.78
N ALA A 181 11.36 9.43 -6.90
CA ALA A 181 12.09 9.09 -8.12
C ALA A 181 12.18 7.57 -8.37
N GLU A 182 11.75 6.74 -7.42
CA GLU A 182 11.74 5.27 -7.55
C GLU A 182 10.51 4.75 -8.31
N PHE A 183 9.51 5.62 -8.54
CA PHE A 183 8.21 5.26 -9.08
C PHE A 183 8.08 5.63 -10.56
N ASP A 184 7.30 4.84 -11.29
CA ASP A 184 7.11 5.00 -12.73
C ASP A 184 6.31 6.28 -13.07
N ALA A 185 5.38 6.68 -12.19
CA ALA A 185 4.63 7.92 -12.30
C ALA A 185 4.40 8.62 -10.95
N GLN A 186 4.08 9.91 -11.04
CA GLN A 186 3.76 10.77 -9.90
C GLN A 186 2.46 11.52 -10.16
N VAL A 187 1.52 11.48 -9.21
CA VAL A 187 0.22 12.17 -9.30
C VAL A 187 0.03 13.08 -8.10
N VAL A 188 -0.22 14.37 -8.33
CA VAL A 188 -0.46 15.35 -7.26
C VAL A 188 -1.95 15.37 -6.90
N ASN A 189 -2.27 15.09 -5.64
CA ASN A 189 -3.63 15.10 -5.12
C ASN A 189 -4.04 16.45 -4.52
N ASP A 190 -4.05 17.48 -5.38
CA ASP A 190 -4.55 18.81 -5.08
C ASP A 190 -6.06 18.91 -5.33
N ASP A 191 -6.46 18.61 -6.57
CA ASP A 191 -7.85 18.51 -7.02
C ASP A 191 -8.20 17.05 -7.34
N LEU A 192 -9.31 16.57 -6.77
CA LEU A 192 -9.69 15.16 -6.85
C LEU A 192 -9.96 14.74 -8.30
N GLU A 193 -10.65 15.57 -9.07
CA GLU A 193 -11.05 15.25 -10.45
C GLU A 193 -9.84 15.19 -11.39
N GLN A 194 -8.92 16.15 -11.26
CA GLN A 194 -7.67 16.16 -12.01
C GLN A 194 -6.77 14.98 -11.65
N ALA A 195 -6.62 14.67 -10.36
CA ALA A 195 -5.82 13.53 -9.90
C ALA A 195 -6.41 12.20 -10.41
N LEU A 196 -7.74 12.06 -10.42
CA LEU A 196 -8.40 10.88 -11.00
C LEU A 196 -8.20 10.77 -12.50
N ALA A 197 -8.35 11.88 -13.24
CA ALA A 197 -8.11 11.88 -14.68
C ALA A 197 -6.65 11.49 -15.03
N GLN A 198 -5.69 11.99 -14.25
CA GLN A 198 -4.28 11.61 -14.40
C GLN A 198 -4.08 10.12 -14.07
N LEU A 199 -4.64 9.60 -12.98
CA LEU A 199 -4.56 8.17 -12.64
C LEU A 199 -5.13 7.28 -13.74
N GLU A 200 -6.27 7.66 -14.32
CA GLU A 200 -6.87 6.91 -15.43
C GLU A 200 -5.95 6.91 -16.66
N GLN A 201 -5.30 8.03 -16.96
CA GLN A 201 -4.32 8.13 -18.04
C GLN A 201 -3.08 7.27 -17.77
N GLU A 202 -2.49 7.32 -16.57
CA GLU A 202 -1.29 6.52 -16.26
C GLU A 202 -1.56 5.02 -16.28
N ILE A 203 -2.75 4.58 -15.85
CA ILE A 203 -3.08 3.14 -15.75
C ILE A 203 -3.53 2.55 -17.10
N PHE A 204 -4.23 3.34 -17.91
CA PHE A 204 -4.96 2.84 -19.08
C PHE A 204 -4.66 3.55 -20.40
N GLY A 205 -3.89 4.64 -20.38
CA GLY A 205 -3.45 5.36 -21.55
C GLY A 205 -2.35 4.66 -22.35
#